data_AF-T1H2F0-F1
#
_entry.id   AF-T1H2F0-F1
#
_cell.length_a   1.000
_cell.length_b   1.000
_cell.length_c   1.000
_cell.angle_alpha   90.00
_cell.angle_beta   90.00
_cell.angle_gamma   90.00
#
_symmetry.space_group_name_H-M   'P 1'
#
loop_
_entity.id
_entity.type
_entity.pdbx_description
1 polymer ?
#
loop_
_entity_poly.entity_id
_entity_poly.type
_entity_poly.pdbx_seq_one_letter_code
_entity_poly.pdbx_strand_id
1 'polypeptide(L)'
;MRERVNVASLIMVTLQNILKTLLADLIEKCIDGKSHPKLLLRRTESVAEKMLSAWFTFLLYKFLRECAGEPLYKLFRAVKGQVDKGPVDFCTHEARYSLSEEKLIRQSIEYQNFTVYASITQQPIICSEMFPTNTENVPVKVLDCDTIGQVKEKCLDTIYKNIPASQRPRKEDLDLEWRTGTSGRVILYDEDTTSKQENGWKKLNTLQHYNVPDHACLSLVSKQSSVYNFSIISDKNEKSLSGGHKYETLQNSKFISPSPTFSRAGSPSPGPDPDVKHWHLVKHHDSEQKEGERVNKMVSEIYLTRLLATKGTLQKFVDDLFETIFSTAQRYSALPLAINFENFFNI
;
A
#
# COMPACT_ATOMS: atom_id res chain seq x y z
N MET A 1 8.60 22.51 -15.66
CA MET A 1 7.62 22.26 -14.57
C MET A 1 8.28 22.03 -13.21
N ARG A 2 9.17 21.04 -13.07
CA ARG A 2 9.84 20.74 -11.78
C ARG A 2 10.56 21.95 -11.15
N GLU A 3 11.34 22.68 -11.93
CA GLU A 3 12.05 23.87 -11.47
C GLU A 3 11.10 24.97 -10.98
N ARG A 4 10.01 25.22 -11.71
CA ARG A 4 9.00 26.21 -11.32
C ARG A 4 8.33 25.86 -9.99
N VAL A 5 8.08 24.57 -9.73
CA VAL A 5 7.56 24.09 -8.44
C VAL A 5 8.60 24.31 -7.34
N ASN A 6 9.86 23.94 -7.56
CA ASN A 6 10.92 24.14 -6.57
C ASN A 6 11.10 25.62 -6.21
N VAL A 7 11.16 26.49 -7.23
CA VAL A 7 11.27 27.94 -7.05
C VAL A 7 10.06 28.47 -6.28
N ALA A 8 8.84 28.10 -6.68
CA ALA A 8 7.63 28.51 -5.99
C ALA A 8 7.62 28.08 -4.51
N SER A 9 7.99 26.84 -4.22
CA SER A 9 8.04 26.33 -2.84
C SER A 9 9.10 27.05 -1.99
N LEU A 10 10.31 27.26 -2.51
CA LEU A 10 11.38 27.98 -1.79
C LEU A 10 11.02 29.45 -1.54
N ILE A 11 10.42 30.11 -2.54
CA ILE A 11 9.95 31.48 -2.40
C ILE A 11 8.81 31.54 -1.38
N MET A 12 7.86 30.61 -1.38
CA MET A 12 6.76 30.63 -0.40
C MET A 12 7.21 30.41 1.04
N VAL A 13 8.35 29.76 1.26
CA VAL A 13 8.97 29.64 2.58
C VAL A 13 9.67 30.93 3.01
N THR A 14 10.21 31.72 2.07
CA THR A 14 11.08 32.87 2.36
C THR A 14 10.39 34.23 2.19
N LEU A 15 9.44 34.36 1.27
CA LEU A 15 8.83 35.61 0.79
C LEU A 15 7.34 35.41 0.46
N GLN A 16 6.48 35.40 1.47
CA GLN A 16 5.03 35.21 1.29
C GLN A 16 4.33 36.43 0.66
N ASN A 17 4.91 37.62 0.74
CA ASN A 17 4.24 38.88 0.41
C ASN A 17 4.21 39.20 -1.09
N ILE A 18 4.99 38.51 -1.93
CA ILE A 18 5.11 38.85 -3.37
C ILE A 18 4.05 38.17 -4.24
N LEU A 19 3.28 37.23 -3.69
CA LEU A 19 2.29 36.45 -4.44
C LEU A 19 1.23 37.33 -5.11
N LYS A 20 0.78 38.37 -4.40
CA LYS A 20 -0.19 39.38 -4.85
C LYS A 20 0.22 39.99 -6.18
N THR A 21 1.42 40.59 -6.19
CA THR A 21 2.00 41.26 -7.36
C THR A 21 2.18 40.28 -8.52
N LEU A 22 2.69 39.07 -8.25
CA LEU A 22 2.91 38.08 -9.30
C LEU A 22 1.60 37.55 -9.91
N LEU A 23 0.51 37.49 -9.14
CA LEU A 23 -0.81 37.13 -9.65
C LEU A 23 -1.42 38.26 -10.47
N ALA A 24 -1.28 39.51 -10.04
CA ALA A 24 -1.71 40.68 -10.82
C ALA A 24 -1.01 40.73 -12.18
N ASP A 25 0.32 40.59 -12.20
CA ASP A 25 1.12 40.52 -13.44
C ASP A 25 0.68 39.36 -14.35
N LEU A 26 0.29 38.21 -13.77
CA LEU A 26 -0.19 37.06 -14.53
C LEU A 26 -1.55 37.35 -15.18
N ILE A 27 -2.45 38.02 -14.45
CA ILE A 27 -3.77 38.42 -14.95
C ILE A 27 -3.61 39.41 -16.11
N GLU A 28 -2.79 40.45 -15.95
CA GLU A 28 -2.52 41.45 -16.98
C GLU A 28 -1.98 40.80 -18.26
N LYS A 29 -0.96 39.93 -18.13
CA LYS A 29 -0.41 39.18 -19.27
C LYS A 29 -1.44 38.30 -19.97
N CYS A 30 -2.36 37.70 -19.23
CA CYS A 30 -3.44 36.91 -19.82
C CYS A 30 -4.44 37.78 -20.58
N ILE A 31 -4.78 38.95 -20.06
CA ILE A 31 -5.67 39.92 -20.72
C ILE A 31 -5.00 40.45 -22.01
N ASP A 32 -3.74 40.88 -21.93
CA ASP A 32 -2.97 41.40 -23.07
C ASP A 32 -2.74 40.35 -24.15
N GLY A 33 -2.50 39.10 -23.75
CA GLY A 33 -2.37 37.96 -24.64
C GLY A 33 -3.69 37.52 -25.28
N LYS A 34 -4.80 38.25 -25.07
CA LYS A 34 -6.16 37.93 -25.54
C LYS A 34 -6.60 36.51 -25.15
N SER A 35 -6.09 36.00 -24.03
CA SER A 35 -6.48 34.70 -23.52
C SER A 35 -7.88 34.78 -22.94
N HIS A 36 -8.69 33.74 -23.16
CA HIS A 36 -10.05 33.71 -22.63
C HIS A 36 -10.03 33.71 -21.09
N PRO A 37 -10.73 34.61 -20.38
CA PRO A 37 -10.61 34.76 -18.92
C PRO A 37 -10.88 33.47 -18.11
N LYS A 38 -11.83 32.64 -18.55
CA LYS A 38 -12.11 31.32 -17.93
C LYS A 38 -10.96 30.29 -18.04
N LEU A 39 -9.90 30.61 -18.78
CA LEU A 39 -8.71 29.77 -18.90
C LEU A 39 -7.59 30.18 -17.93
N LEU A 40 -7.73 31.32 -17.25
CA LEU A 40 -6.78 31.77 -16.23
C LEU A 40 -6.72 30.72 -15.09
N LEU A 41 -5.52 30.47 -14.57
CA LEU A 41 -5.22 29.46 -13.52
C LEU A 41 -5.52 27.99 -13.89
N ARG A 42 -5.94 27.69 -15.13
CA ARG A 42 -6.39 26.34 -15.52
C ARG A 42 -5.26 25.32 -15.66
N ARG A 43 -4.08 25.73 -16.15
CA ARG A 43 -2.98 24.81 -16.49
C ARG A 43 -1.86 24.79 -15.44
N THR A 44 -1.85 25.74 -14.48
CA THR A 44 -0.82 25.86 -13.44
C THR A 44 0.62 25.84 -13.98
N GLU A 45 0.88 26.68 -14.99
CA GLU A 45 2.15 26.68 -15.73
C GLU A 45 3.15 27.72 -15.19
N SER A 46 2.68 28.70 -14.43
CA SER A 46 3.49 29.78 -13.86
C SER A 46 3.98 29.47 -12.43
N VAL A 47 5.04 30.17 -12.02
CA VAL A 47 5.53 30.14 -10.64
C VAL A 47 4.46 30.70 -9.69
N ALA A 48 3.75 31.77 -10.10
CA ALA A 48 2.68 32.39 -9.32
C ALA A 48 1.53 31.40 -8.99
N GLU A 49 1.08 30.60 -9.95
CA GLU A 49 0.06 29.56 -9.74
C GLU A 49 0.52 28.47 -8.75
N LYS A 50 1.80 28.07 -8.82
CA LYS A 50 2.39 27.11 -7.88
C LYS A 50 2.54 27.71 -6.48
N MET A 51 2.93 28.98 -6.39
CA MET A 51 3.00 29.72 -5.14
C MET A 51 1.62 29.85 -4.50
N LEU A 52 0.57 30.12 -5.29
CA LEU A 52 -0.82 30.17 -4.83
C LEU A 52 -1.27 28.84 -4.21
N SER A 53 -0.90 27.70 -4.82
CA SER A 53 -1.19 26.37 -4.27
C SER A 53 -0.52 26.14 -2.91
N ALA A 54 0.75 26.53 -2.78
CA ALA A 54 1.51 26.44 -1.53
C ALA A 54 0.97 27.42 -0.46
N TRP A 55 0.55 28.61 -0.84
CA TRP A 55 -0.09 29.59 0.04
C TRP A 55 -1.39 29.03 0.64
N PHE A 56 -2.27 28.45 -0.19
CA PHE A 56 -3.45 27.76 0.30
C PHE A 56 -3.09 26.59 1.23
N THR A 57 -2.03 25.84 0.94
CA THR A 57 -1.59 24.73 1.80
C THR A 57 -1.26 25.21 3.21
N PHE A 58 -0.56 26.33 3.36
CA PHE A 58 -0.26 26.90 4.68
C PHE A 58 -1.50 27.39 5.41
N LEU A 59 -2.36 28.15 4.73
CA LEU A 59 -3.51 28.78 5.40
C LEU A 59 -4.67 27.82 5.66
N LEU A 60 -4.81 26.77 4.85
CA LEU A 60 -5.82 25.75 5.04
C LEU A 60 -5.36 24.59 5.93
N TYR A 61 -4.12 24.60 6.43
CA TYR A 61 -3.65 23.55 7.35
C TYR A 61 -4.50 23.46 8.61
N LYS A 62 -4.87 24.59 9.22
CA LYS A 62 -5.75 24.61 10.41
C LYS A 62 -7.13 24.03 10.08
N PHE A 63 -7.71 24.42 8.94
CA PHE A 63 -8.98 23.86 8.45
C PHE A 63 -8.88 22.36 8.20
N LEU A 64 -7.80 21.88 7.57
CA LEU A 64 -7.58 20.45 7.39
C LEU A 64 -7.48 19.75 8.74
N ARG A 65 -6.74 20.30 9.70
CA ARG A 65 -6.54 19.67 11.01
C ARG A 65 -7.82 19.62 11.86
N GLU A 66 -8.63 20.67 11.83
CA GLU A 66 -9.77 20.86 12.72
C GLU A 66 -11.11 20.44 12.11
N CYS A 67 -11.21 20.42 10.78
CA CYS A 67 -12.47 20.23 10.06
C CYS A 67 -12.39 19.07 9.04
N ALA A 68 -11.58 19.21 8.00
CA ALA A 68 -11.61 18.30 6.85
C ALA A 68 -10.80 17.00 7.04
N GLY A 69 -9.91 16.95 8.03
CA GLY A 69 -8.96 15.84 8.22
C GLY A 69 -9.64 14.56 8.70
N GLU A 70 -10.59 14.66 9.62
CA GLU A 70 -11.35 13.50 10.10
C GLU A 70 -12.19 12.85 8.99
N PRO A 71 -13.06 13.56 8.23
CA PRO A 71 -13.83 12.94 7.16
C PRO A 71 -12.93 12.44 6.03
N LEU A 72 -11.83 13.14 5.72
CA LEU A 72 -10.84 12.67 4.73
C LEU A 72 -10.21 11.35 5.14
N TYR A 73 -9.79 11.24 6.41
CA TYR A 73 -9.21 10.01 6.94
C TYR A 73 -10.24 8.87 7.04
N LYS A 74 -11.48 9.17 7.43
CA LYS A 74 -12.59 8.21 7.44
C LYS A 74 -12.87 7.68 6.02
N LEU A 75 -12.88 8.54 5.02
CA LEU A 75 -13.01 8.13 3.61
C LEU A 75 -11.87 7.20 3.19
N PHE A 76 -10.61 7.57 3.49
CA PHE A 76 -9.45 6.72 3.21
C PHE A 76 -9.61 5.33 3.86
N ARG A 77 -10.00 5.27 5.15
CA ARG A 77 -10.20 4.01 5.87
C ARG A 77 -11.38 3.21 5.34
N ALA A 78 -12.46 3.87 4.92
CA ALA A 78 -13.61 3.22 4.31
C ALA A 78 -13.25 2.61 2.95
N VAL A 79 -12.51 3.34 2.10
CA VAL A 79 -12.00 2.84 0.81
C VAL A 79 -11.11 1.63 1.03
N LYS A 80 -10.07 1.74 1.86
CA LYS A 80 -9.16 0.62 2.15
C LYS A 80 -9.94 -0.58 2.70
N GLY A 81 -10.77 -0.38 3.70
CA GLY A 81 -11.58 -1.43 4.30
C GLY A 81 -12.61 -2.06 3.36
N GLN A 82 -13.08 -1.34 2.34
CA GLN A 82 -13.98 -1.88 1.32
C GLN A 82 -13.23 -2.70 0.27
N VAL A 83 -12.07 -2.22 -0.17
CA VAL A 83 -11.18 -2.94 -1.09
C VAL A 83 -10.72 -4.26 -0.47
N ASP A 84 -10.28 -4.24 0.79
CA ASP A 84 -9.71 -5.40 1.50
C ASP A 84 -10.72 -6.52 1.83
N LYS A 85 -12.03 -6.28 1.67
CA LYS A 85 -13.09 -7.31 1.84
C LYS A 85 -13.13 -8.33 0.69
N GLY A 86 -12.49 -8.03 -0.43
CA GLY A 86 -12.48 -8.89 -1.61
C GLY A 86 -11.06 -9.15 -2.10
N PRO A 87 -10.88 -10.08 -3.04
CA PRO A 87 -9.59 -10.37 -3.63
C PRO A 87 -8.97 -9.11 -4.24
N VAL A 88 -7.68 -8.93 -3.98
CA VAL A 88 -6.84 -7.88 -4.56
C VAL A 88 -5.63 -8.57 -5.18
N ASP A 89 -5.43 -8.38 -6.48
CA ASP A 89 -4.27 -8.91 -7.17
C ASP A 89 -3.02 -8.12 -6.76
N PHE A 90 -1.96 -8.82 -6.36
CA PHE A 90 -0.78 -8.18 -5.80
C PHE A 90 0.08 -7.51 -6.89
N CYS A 91 0.08 -8.06 -8.10
CA CYS A 91 0.95 -7.62 -9.19
C CYS A 91 0.34 -6.45 -9.98
N THR A 92 -0.97 -6.48 -10.22
CA THR A 92 -1.70 -5.51 -11.06
C THR A 92 -2.42 -4.43 -10.24
N HIS A 93 -2.62 -4.69 -8.94
CA HIS A 93 -3.45 -3.90 -8.03
C HIS A 93 -4.92 -3.78 -8.48
N GLU A 94 -5.39 -4.72 -9.30
CA GLU A 94 -6.82 -4.89 -9.56
C GLU A 94 -7.52 -5.45 -8.31
N ALA A 95 -8.73 -4.99 -8.02
CA ALA A 95 -9.51 -5.43 -6.87
C ALA A 95 -10.94 -5.83 -7.27
N ARG A 96 -11.54 -6.75 -6.49
CA ARG A 96 -12.96 -7.10 -6.65
C ARG A 96 -13.91 -5.94 -6.34
N TYR A 97 -13.56 -5.12 -5.33
CA TYR A 97 -14.33 -3.97 -4.87
C TYR A 97 -13.58 -2.67 -5.17
N SER A 98 -13.46 -2.34 -6.46
CA SER A 98 -12.84 -1.10 -6.93
C SER A 98 -13.89 0.00 -7.17
N LEU A 99 -13.48 1.26 -7.08
CA LEU A 99 -14.22 2.41 -7.61
C LEU A 99 -13.83 2.76 -9.06
N SER A 100 -12.67 2.28 -9.52
CA SER A 100 -12.16 2.48 -10.87
C SER A 100 -12.45 1.25 -11.73
N GLU A 101 -13.03 1.48 -12.91
CA GLU A 101 -13.29 0.43 -13.91
C GLU A 101 -11.99 -0.24 -14.40
N GLU A 102 -10.91 0.53 -14.51
CA GLU A 102 -9.59 0.04 -14.96
C GLU A 102 -8.91 -0.84 -13.91
N LYS A 103 -9.30 -0.71 -12.64
CA LYS A 103 -8.74 -1.47 -11.51
C LYS A 103 -9.70 -2.53 -10.99
N LEU A 104 -10.69 -2.93 -11.79
CA LEU A 104 -11.64 -3.97 -11.42
C LEU A 104 -11.18 -5.33 -11.93
N ILE A 105 -11.10 -6.32 -11.04
CA ILE A 105 -10.82 -7.72 -11.46
C ILE A 105 -11.98 -8.20 -12.33
N ARG A 106 -11.65 -8.54 -13.58
CA ARG A 106 -12.62 -9.07 -14.56
C ARG A 106 -12.69 -10.60 -14.53
N GLN A 107 -11.73 -11.28 -13.94
CA GLN A 107 -11.76 -12.75 -13.84
C GLN A 107 -12.65 -13.24 -12.69
N SER A 108 -13.22 -14.43 -12.83
CA SER A 108 -13.92 -15.09 -11.72
C SER A 108 -12.88 -15.68 -10.77
N ILE A 109 -12.79 -15.12 -9.56
CA ILE A 109 -11.90 -15.59 -8.51
C ILE A 109 -12.76 -16.18 -7.41
N GLU A 110 -12.61 -17.49 -7.17
CA GLU A 110 -13.15 -18.17 -5.99
C GLU A 110 -12.24 -17.90 -4.79
N TYR A 111 -12.84 -17.59 -3.65
CA TYR A 111 -12.12 -17.28 -2.42
C TYR A 111 -13.01 -17.53 -1.20
N GLN A 112 -12.38 -17.75 -0.05
CA GLN A 112 -13.02 -17.90 1.24
C GLN A 112 -12.58 -16.78 2.19
N ASN A 113 -13.48 -16.37 3.08
CA ASN A 113 -13.17 -15.40 4.14
C ASN A 113 -12.67 -16.16 5.36
N PHE A 114 -11.46 -15.85 5.82
CA PHE A 114 -10.87 -16.41 7.03
C PHE A 114 -10.75 -15.36 8.12
N THR A 115 -10.69 -15.82 9.36
CA THR A 115 -10.29 -15.07 10.54
C THR A 115 -9.08 -15.77 11.16
N VAL A 116 -7.89 -15.21 10.99
CA VAL A 116 -6.65 -15.72 11.60
C VAL A 116 -6.38 -15.01 12.93
N TYR A 117 -5.69 -15.68 13.84
CA TYR A 117 -5.27 -15.10 15.12
C TYR A 117 -3.81 -14.66 15.01
N ALA A 118 -3.61 -13.36 14.81
CA ALA A 118 -2.30 -12.77 14.59
C ALA A 118 -1.66 -12.35 15.92
N SER A 119 -0.36 -12.59 16.05
CA SER A 119 0.46 -12.05 17.12
C SER A 119 1.71 -11.39 16.55
N ILE A 120 2.40 -10.57 17.35
CA ILE A 120 3.73 -10.08 16.99
C ILE A 120 4.73 -10.37 18.10
N THR A 121 5.82 -11.04 17.74
CA THR A 121 6.93 -11.35 18.65
C THR A 121 8.09 -10.41 18.32
N GLN A 122 8.16 -9.27 19.00
CA GLN A 122 9.29 -8.37 18.93
C GLN A 122 10.10 -8.46 20.21
N GLN A 123 11.43 -8.60 20.09
CA GLN A 123 12.30 -8.28 21.20
C GLN A 123 12.30 -6.76 21.39
N PRO A 124 12.35 -6.26 22.65
CA PRO A 124 12.30 -4.84 22.95
C PRO A 124 13.63 -4.20 22.56
N ILE A 125 13.80 -3.86 21.28
CA ILE A 125 14.92 -3.06 20.82
C ILE A 125 14.44 -1.60 20.78
N ILE A 126 14.62 -0.95 21.94
CA ILE A 126 14.85 0.48 22.14
C ILE A 126 13.69 1.42 21.75
N CYS A 127 13.12 2.05 22.80
CA CYS A 127 12.31 3.27 22.80
C CYS A 127 10.88 3.21 22.21
N SER A 128 9.90 2.90 23.06
CA SER A 128 8.92 3.89 23.57
C SER A 128 7.79 3.16 24.28
N GLU A 129 7.21 3.77 25.30
CA GLU A 129 6.14 3.27 26.19
C GLU A 129 4.77 3.09 25.49
N MET A 130 4.75 2.64 24.23
CA MET A 130 3.55 2.43 23.41
C MET A 130 3.58 1.07 22.71
N PHE A 131 3.92 0.01 23.45
CA PHE A 131 3.58 -1.33 22.98
C PHE A 131 2.05 -1.47 23.04
N PRO A 132 1.41 -2.04 22.00
CA PRO A 132 -0.02 -2.33 22.08
C PRO A 132 -0.28 -3.21 23.31
N THR A 133 -1.25 -2.85 24.12
CA THR A 133 -1.57 -3.54 25.38
C THR A 133 -2.07 -4.97 25.20
N ASN A 134 -2.29 -5.43 23.96
CA ASN A 134 -2.67 -6.79 23.62
C ASN A 134 -2.23 -7.14 22.18
N THR A 135 -1.00 -7.63 22.03
CA THR A 135 -0.42 -8.07 20.75
C THR A 135 -0.55 -9.57 20.50
N GLU A 136 -1.23 -10.31 21.39
CA GLU A 136 -1.36 -11.76 21.30
C GLU A 136 -2.74 -12.14 20.76
N ASN A 137 -2.76 -13.05 19.77
CA ASN A 137 -3.97 -13.65 19.22
C ASN A 137 -5.07 -12.64 18.84
N VAL A 138 -4.69 -11.55 18.17
CA VAL A 138 -5.61 -10.55 17.65
C VAL A 138 -6.34 -11.14 16.43
N PRO A 139 -7.67 -11.18 16.38
CA PRO A 139 -8.40 -11.70 15.23
C PRO A 139 -8.27 -10.74 14.03
N VAL A 140 -7.82 -11.27 12.90
CA VAL A 140 -7.62 -10.52 11.64
C VAL A 140 -8.40 -11.19 10.53
N LYS A 141 -9.24 -10.42 9.83
CA LYS A 141 -9.95 -10.89 8.64
C LYS A 141 -9.02 -10.89 7.43
N VAL A 142 -8.89 -12.03 6.79
CA VAL A 142 -8.07 -12.25 5.60
C VAL A 142 -8.83 -13.11 4.60
N LEU A 143 -8.31 -13.25 3.39
CA LEU A 143 -8.83 -14.16 2.38
C LEU A 143 -7.83 -15.30 2.18
N ASP A 144 -8.31 -16.50 1.89
CA ASP A 144 -7.45 -17.63 1.54
C ASP A 144 -6.57 -17.35 0.30
N CYS A 145 -7.07 -16.50 -0.60
CA CYS A 145 -6.36 -16.02 -1.78
C CYS A 145 -5.46 -14.80 -1.51
N ASP A 146 -5.27 -14.33 -0.27
CA ASP A 146 -4.29 -13.27 0.00
C ASP A 146 -2.87 -13.84 -0.11
N THR A 147 -1.95 -13.07 -0.73
CA THR A 147 -0.50 -13.35 -0.65
C THR A 147 0.01 -13.24 0.78
N ILE A 148 1.15 -13.86 1.08
CA ILE A 148 1.77 -13.77 2.41
C ILE A 148 2.08 -12.32 2.78
N GLY A 149 2.55 -11.52 1.81
CA GLY A 149 2.77 -10.08 1.97
C GLY A 149 1.49 -9.31 2.33
N GLN A 150 0.36 -9.60 1.68
CA GLN A 150 -0.94 -8.99 2.01
C GLN A 150 -1.44 -9.39 3.40
N VAL A 151 -1.27 -10.66 3.79
CA VAL A 151 -1.61 -11.12 5.15
C VAL A 151 -0.79 -10.37 6.20
N LYS A 152 0.53 -10.21 5.99
CA LYS A 152 1.39 -9.43 6.88
C LYS A 152 0.89 -7.98 7.04
N GLU A 153 0.49 -7.34 5.94
CA GLU A 153 -0.04 -5.98 5.97
C GLU A 153 -1.36 -5.90 6.76
N LYS A 154 -2.31 -6.82 6.53
CA LYS A 154 -3.58 -6.88 7.27
C LYS A 154 -3.36 -7.13 8.76
N CYS A 155 -2.40 -7.99 9.12
CA CYS A 155 -2.01 -8.21 10.51
C CYS A 155 -1.44 -6.93 11.15
N LEU A 156 -0.49 -6.26 10.48
CA LEU A 156 0.10 -5.01 10.96
C LEU A 156 -0.96 -3.90 11.12
N ASP A 157 -1.86 -3.74 10.16
CA ASP A 157 -2.93 -2.74 10.24
C ASP A 157 -3.90 -2.98 11.39
N THR A 158 -4.13 -4.24 11.74
CA THR A 158 -5.04 -4.60 12.84
C THR A 158 -4.36 -4.44 14.20
N ILE A 159 -3.14 -4.98 14.35
CA ILE A 159 -2.36 -4.92 15.60
C ILE A 159 -2.00 -3.46 15.93
N TYR A 160 -1.55 -2.70 14.93
CA TYR A 160 -1.09 -1.32 15.09
C TYR A 160 -2.14 -0.27 14.67
N LYS A 161 -3.43 -0.60 14.72
CA LYS A 161 -4.53 0.26 14.23
C LYS A 161 -4.53 1.70 14.75
N ASN A 162 -4.00 1.92 15.96
CA ASN A 162 -3.94 3.21 16.67
C ASN A 162 -2.53 3.83 16.71
N ILE A 163 -1.55 3.20 16.04
CA ILE A 163 -0.16 3.68 16.01
C ILE A 163 0.11 4.28 14.63
N PRO A 164 0.75 5.47 14.53
CA PRO A 164 1.11 6.08 13.25
C PRO A 164 1.96 5.16 12.37
N ALA A 165 1.72 5.15 11.06
CA ALA A 165 2.41 4.25 10.12
C ALA A 165 3.95 4.36 10.19
N SER A 166 4.50 5.54 10.44
CA SER A 166 5.95 5.78 10.57
C SER A 166 6.59 5.13 11.80
N GLN A 167 5.80 4.78 12.81
CA GLN A 167 6.24 4.11 14.04
C GLN A 167 6.01 2.59 13.99
N ARG A 168 5.42 2.09 12.90
CA ARG A 168 5.15 0.67 12.74
C ARG A 168 6.37 -0.04 12.15
N PRO A 169 6.53 -1.34 12.46
CA PRO A 169 7.50 -2.18 11.78
C PRO A 169 7.20 -2.25 10.28
N ARG A 170 8.24 -2.36 9.46
CA ARG A 170 8.08 -2.56 8.02
C ARG A 170 7.76 -4.03 7.74
N LYS A 171 6.87 -4.31 6.79
CA LYS A 171 6.47 -5.69 6.45
C LYS A 171 7.63 -6.50 5.87
N GLU A 172 8.61 -5.83 5.29
CA GLU A 172 9.81 -6.43 4.69
C GLU A 172 10.77 -6.96 5.75
N ASP A 173 10.73 -6.41 6.97
CA ASP A 173 11.60 -6.78 8.10
C ASP A 173 11.01 -7.93 8.93
N LEU A 174 9.82 -8.41 8.56
CA LEU A 174 9.06 -9.42 9.28
C LEU A 174 8.85 -10.68 8.43
N ASP A 175 8.97 -11.81 9.09
CA ASP A 175 8.53 -13.12 8.63
C ASP A 175 7.14 -13.43 9.22
N LEU A 176 6.35 -14.21 8.48
CA LEU A 176 5.05 -14.70 8.93
C LEU A 176 5.18 -16.17 9.33
N GLU A 177 5.14 -16.45 10.63
CA GLU A 177 5.23 -17.79 11.18
C GLU A 177 3.83 -18.35 11.46
N TRP A 178 3.48 -19.46 10.84
CA TRP A 178 2.28 -20.25 11.15
C TRP A 178 2.58 -21.29 12.23
N ARG A 179 1.78 -21.30 13.30
CA ARG A 179 1.86 -22.28 14.40
C ARG A 179 0.92 -23.45 14.14
N THR A 180 1.43 -24.54 13.59
CA THR A 180 0.68 -25.74 13.18
C THR A 180 0.37 -26.69 14.35
N GLY A 181 -0.08 -26.17 15.49
CA GLY A 181 -0.39 -26.97 16.68
C GLY A 181 0.80 -27.84 17.15
N THR A 182 0.60 -29.15 17.26
CA THR A 182 1.63 -30.14 17.64
C THR A 182 2.72 -30.34 16.58
N SER A 183 2.49 -29.89 15.34
CA SER A 183 3.39 -30.14 14.19
C SER A 183 4.53 -29.12 14.06
N GLY A 184 4.62 -28.15 14.97
CA GLY A 184 5.70 -27.16 14.99
C GLY A 184 5.32 -25.79 14.43
N ARG A 185 6.30 -25.11 13.85
CA ARG A 185 6.21 -23.73 13.33
C ARG A 185 6.74 -23.71 11.90
N VAL A 186 6.06 -23.01 11.00
CA VAL A 186 6.44 -22.89 9.59
C VAL A 186 6.46 -21.42 9.20
N ILE A 187 7.55 -20.96 8.61
CA ILE A 187 7.61 -19.61 8.04
C ILE A 187 7.04 -19.66 6.61
N LEU A 188 6.09 -18.78 6.33
CA LEU A 188 5.46 -18.63 5.03
C LEU A 188 6.15 -17.51 4.25
N TYR A 189 6.31 -17.70 2.94
CA TYR A 189 6.91 -16.73 2.04
C TYR A 189 6.01 -16.50 0.83
N ASP A 190 6.09 -15.32 0.22
CA ASP A 190 5.44 -15.07 -1.08
C ASP A 190 6.04 -15.96 -2.18
N GLU A 191 7.30 -16.41 -1.99
CA GLU A 191 8.01 -17.27 -2.91
C GLU A 191 8.94 -18.23 -2.14
N ASP A 192 8.88 -19.53 -2.44
CA ASP A 192 9.78 -20.55 -1.91
C ASP A 192 9.96 -21.72 -2.89
N THR A 193 10.56 -22.82 -2.42
CA THR A 193 10.78 -24.04 -3.21
C THR A 193 9.49 -24.79 -3.57
N THR A 194 8.37 -24.47 -2.91
CA THR A 194 7.06 -25.07 -3.17
C THR A 194 6.23 -24.25 -4.16
N SER A 195 6.66 -23.03 -4.51
CA SER A 195 5.95 -22.14 -5.42
C SER A 195 5.74 -22.76 -6.80
N LYS A 196 4.51 -22.64 -7.31
CA LYS A 196 4.12 -23.18 -8.62
C LYS A 196 4.73 -22.35 -9.74
N GLN A 197 5.41 -23.03 -10.67
CA GLN A 197 6.01 -22.43 -11.86
C GLN A 197 5.45 -23.10 -13.12
N GLU A 198 4.96 -22.29 -14.07
CA GLU A 198 4.34 -22.74 -15.31
C GLU A 198 4.74 -21.82 -16.46
N ASN A 199 5.35 -22.35 -17.52
CA ASN A 199 5.65 -21.63 -18.77
C ASN A 199 6.35 -20.28 -18.58
N GLY A 200 7.38 -20.22 -17.71
CA GLY A 200 8.12 -18.99 -17.41
C GLY A 200 7.42 -18.02 -16.46
N TRP A 201 6.26 -18.41 -15.91
CA TRP A 201 5.55 -17.67 -14.88
C TRP A 201 5.65 -18.34 -13.53
N LYS A 202 5.86 -17.55 -12.47
CA LYS A 202 5.84 -18.02 -11.09
C LYS A 202 4.65 -17.44 -10.34
N LYS A 203 3.84 -18.31 -9.72
CA LYS A 203 2.68 -17.88 -8.93
C LYS A 203 3.13 -17.51 -7.51
N LEU A 204 2.70 -16.34 -7.02
CA LEU A 204 2.90 -15.96 -5.63
C LEU A 204 2.11 -16.88 -4.70
N ASN A 205 2.74 -17.30 -3.60
CA ASN A 205 2.14 -18.16 -2.60
C ASN A 205 1.09 -17.39 -1.79
N THR A 206 -0.01 -18.07 -1.46
CA THR A 206 -1.15 -17.55 -0.69
C THR A 206 -1.40 -18.42 0.55
N LEU A 207 -2.32 -18.03 1.43
CA LEU A 207 -2.76 -18.90 2.53
C LEU A 207 -3.29 -20.25 2.02
N GLN A 208 -4.05 -20.23 0.92
CA GLN A 208 -4.56 -21.42 0.26
C GLN A 208 -3.43 -22.32 -0.27
N HIS A 209 -2.34 -21.75 -0.80
CA HIS A 209 -1.18 -22.52 -1.28
C HIS A 209 -0.59 -23.41 -0.17
N TYR A 210 -0.47 -22.86 1.04
CA TYR A 210 0.03 -23.58 2.20
C TYR A 210 -1.04 -24.41 2.94
N ASN A 211 -2.28 -24.43 2.45
CA ASN A 211 -3.44 -25.02 3.12
C ASN A 211 -3.60 -24.53 4.57
N VAL A 212 -3.36 -23.23 4.81
CA VAL A 212 -3.61 -22.63 6.12
C VAL A 212 -5.12 -22.68 6.40
N PRO A 213 -5.57 -23.27 7.51
CA PRO A 213 -6.99 -23.35 7.83
C PRO A 213 -7.51 -22.00 8.36
N ASP A 214 -8.83 -21.83 8.32
CA ASP A 214 -9.49 -20.78 9.08
C ASP A 214 -9.15 -20.91 10.58
N HIS A 215 -9.13 -19.80 11.31
CA HIS A 215 -8.74 -19.74 12.72
C HIS A 215 -7.30 -20.15 13.02
N ALA A 216 -6.41 -20.20 12.02
CA ALA A 216 -4.99 -20.44 12.23
C ALA A 216 -4.32 -19.34 13.08
N CYS A 217 -3.36 -19.75 13.93
CA CYS A 217 -2.52 -18.84 14.69
C CYS A 217 -1.27 -18.44 13.89
N LEU A 218 -1.12 -17.16 13.59
CA LEU A 218 0.01 -16.59 12.85
C LEU A 218 0.79 -15.62 13.74
N SER A 219 2.12 -15.62 13.63
CA SER A 219 3.00 -14.72 14.37
C SER A 219 3.87 -13.94 13.41
N LEU A 220 3.86 -12.61 13.51
CA LEU A 220 4.85 -11.75 12.90
C LEU A 220 6.12 -11.81 13.73
N VAL A 221 7.22 -12.24 13.14
CA VAL A 221 8.52 -12.39 13.82
C VAL A 221 9.58 -11.57 13.09
N SER A 222 10.49 -10.94 13.84
CA SER A 222 11.60 -10.21 13.24
C SER A 222 12.54 -11.16 12.51
N LYS A 223 12.94 -10.81 11.28
CA LYS A 223 13.93 -11.54 10.48
C LYS A 223 15.30 -11.68 11.15
N GLN A 224 15.64 -10.79 12.09
CA GLN A 224 16.89 -10.90 12.84
C GLN A 224 16.82 -12.03 13.89
N SER A 225 15.63 -12.34 14.40
CA SER A 225 15.42 -13.40 15.40
C SER A 225 15.50 -14.81 14.80
N SER A 226 15.27 -14.98 13.50
CA SER A 226 15.36 -16.29 12.84
C SER A 226 16.81 -16.78 12.69
N VAL A 227 17.80 -15.88 12.60
CA VAL A 227 19.24 -16.23 12.59
C VAL A 227 19.72 -16.72 13.96
N TYR A 228 19.22 -16.14 15.06
CA TYR A 228 19.60 -16.53 16.43
C TYR A 228 18.90 -17.81 16.93
N ASN A 229 17.76 -18.21 16.36
CA ASN A 229 17.14 -19.49 16.71
C ASN A 229 17.91 -20.71 16.19
N PHE A 230 18.76 -20.55 15.16
CA PHE A 230 19.65 -21.63 14.70
C PHE A 230 20.83 -21.88 15.65
N SER A 231 21.34 -20.86 16.36
CA SER A 231 22.47 -21.02 17.29
C SER A 231 22.06 -21.58 18.65
N ILE A 232 20.83 -21.37 19.10
CA ILE A 232 20.36 -21.91 20.40
C ILE A 232 20.05 -23.42 20.33
N ILE A 233 19.75 -23.97 19.15
CA ILE A 233 19.52 -25.41 18.97
C ILE A 233 20.84 -26.18 18.80
N SER A 234 21.90 -25.57 18.26
CA SER A 234 23.22 -26.21 18.13
C SER A 234 23.91 -26.40 19.49
N ASP A 235 23.70 -25.50 20.45
CA ASP A 235 24.43 -25.52 21.73
C ASP A 235 23.88 -26.50 22.78
N LYS A 236 22.71 -27.12 22.53
CA LYS A 236 22.09 -28.07 23.47
C LYS A 236 22.31 -29.56 23.13
N ASN A 237 22.95 -29.89 22.01
CA ASN A 237 23.08 -31.28 21.55
C ASN A 237 24.49 -31.91 21.63
N GLU A 238 25.46 -31.30 22.32
CA GLU A 238 26.80 -31.89 22.47
C GLU A 238 26.96 -32.97 23.59
N LYS A 239 25.87 -33.49 24.16
CA LYS A 239 25.97 -34.65 25.07
C LYS A 239 24.90 -35.68 24.78
N SER A 240 25.12 -36.51 23.75
CA SER A 240 24.75 -37.93 23.72
C SER A 240 25.26 -38.59 22.43
N LEU A 241 26.33 -39.38 22.56
CA LEU A 241 26.77 -40.31 21.54
C LEU A 241 25.85 -41.54 21.53
N SER A 242 25.43 -41.92 20.33
CA SER A 242 25.19 -43.28 19.80
C SER A 242 23.78 -43.56 19.25
N GLY A 243 23.74 -43.99 17.98
CA GLY A 243 22.57 -44.60 17.34
C GLY A 243 22.05 -43.81 16.14
N GLY A 244 22.24 -44.34 14.93
CA GLY A 244 22.04 -43.63 13.67
C GLY A 244 20.59 -43.27 13.32
N HIS A 245 20.44 -42.21 12.52
CA HIS A 245 19.92 -42.29 11.15
C HIS A 245 20.20 -40.96 10.42
N LYS A 246 20.74 -41.09 9.20
CA LYS A 246 21.08 -39.98 8.31
C LYS A 246 19.80 -39.40 7.70
N TYR A 247 19.62 -38.10 7.82
CA TYR A 247 18.86 -37.31 6.85
C TYR A 247 19.83 -36.31 6.24
N GLU A 248 20.17 -36.53 4.96
CA GLU A 248 20.88 -35.56 4.12
C GLU A 248 19.89 -34.46 3.72
N THR A 249 20.02 -33.28 4.32
CA THR A 249 19.42 -32.06 3.77
C THR A 249 20.47 -31.42 2.87
N LEU A 250 20.32 -31.59 1.56
CA LEU A 250 21.09 -30.91 0.53
C LEU A 250 20.83 -29.40 0.62
N GLN A 251 21.71 -28.68 1.31
CA GLN A 251 21.92 -27.25 1.12
C GLN A 251 22.79 -27.04 -0.11
N ASN A 252 22.26 -26.33 -1.10
CA ASN A 252 23.11 -25.54 -2.00
C ASN A 252 22.33 -24.29 -2.46
N SER A 253 22.46 -23.20 -1.70
CA SER A 253 22.11 -21.86 -2.18
C SER A 253 23.09 -20.83 -1.62
N LYS A 254 24.29 -20.81 -2.22
CA LYS A 254 25.10 -19.59 -2.23
C LYS A 254 24.45 -18.63 -3.23
N PHE A 255 23.81 -17.55 -2.78
CA PHE A 255 23.79 -16.26 -3.47
C PHE A 255 23.44 -15.16 -2.45
N ILE A 256 24.48 -14.58 -1.87
CA ILE A 256 24.44 -13.25 -1.24
C ILE A 256 24.90 -12.29 -2.34
N SER A 257 24.05 -11.34 -2.73
CA SER A 257 24.43 -10.23 -3.60
C SER A 257 24.45 -8.94 -2.80
N PRO A 258 25.61 -8.28 -2.66
CA PRO A 258 25.70 -6.84 -2.57
C PRO A 258 26.33 -6.28 -3.86
N SER A 259 25.85 -5.10 -4.27
CA SER A 259 26.26 -4.34 -5.46
C SER A 259 27.76 -3.99 -5.52
N PRO A 260 28.31 -3.59 -6.69
CA PRO A 260 29.61 -4.04 -7.18
C PRO A 260 30.78 -3.12 -6.83
N THR A 261 31.97 -3.72 -6.70
CA THR A 261 33.25 -3.03 -6.81
C THR A 261 33.87 -3.27 -8.19
N PHE A 262 34.31 -2.18 -8.80
CA PHE A 262 35.13 -2.17 -10.02
C PHE A 262 36.38 -3.05 -9.85
N SER A 263 36.65 -3.98 -10.78
CA SER A 263 37.96 -4.22 -11.43
C SER A 263 38.01 -5.48 -12.32
N ARG A 264 38.11 -5.24 -13.64
CA ARG A 264 38.92 -5.90 -14.69
C ARG A 264 39.53 -7.31 -14.43
N ALA A 265 39.01 -8.34 -15.12
CA ALA A 265 39.72 -9.32 -15.96
C ALA A 265 38.79 -10.49 -16.32
N GLY A 266 38.89 -10.99 -17.57
CA GLY A 266 37.86 -11.78 -18.23
C GLY A 266 37.66 -13.21 -17.74
N SER A 267 36.40 -13.66 -17.83
CA SER A 267 35.94 -15.04 -18.00
C SER A 267 34.50 -14.99 -18.57
N PRO A 268 34.08 -15.91 -19.45
CA PRO A 268 32.81 -15.81 -20.16
C PRO A 268 31.64 -16.04 -19.19
N SER A 269 30.74 -15.04 -19.09
CA SER A 269 29.49 -15.16 -18.32
C SER A 269 28.56 -16.18 -18.97
N PRO A 270 27.90 -17.09 -18.22
CA PRO A 270 26.66 -17.70 -18.71
C PRO A 270 25.62 -16.57 -18.88
N GLY A 271 24.79 -16.66 -19.91
CA GLY A 271 23.81 -15.62 -20.24
C GLY A 271 22.79 -15.38 -19.13
N PRO A 272 22.04 -14.26 -19.18
CA PRO A 272 21.00 -13.97 -18.19
C PRO A 272 19.95 -15.09 -18.20
N ASP A 273 19.62 -15.61 -17.01
CA ASP A 273 18.46 -16.47 -16.81
C ASP A 273 17.22 -15.83 -17.46
N PRO A 274 16.31 -16.61 -18.05
CA PRO A 274 15.08 -16.05 -18.59
C PRO A 274 14.32 -15.30 -17.49
N ASP A 275 13.94 -14.05 -17.76
CA ASP A 275 13.20 -13.19 -16.83
C ASP A 275 11.87 -13.86 -16.45
N VAL A 276 11.83 -14.48 -15.26
CA VAL A 276 10.64 -15.19 -14.77
C VAL A 276 9.62 -14.14 -14.35
N LYS A 277 8.45 -14.13 -14.99
CA LYS A 277 7.37 -13.20 -14.65
C LYS A 277 6.55 -13.71 -13.47
N HIS A 278 6.14 -12.83 -12.56
CA HIS A 278 5.30 -13.18 -11.40
C HIS A 278 3.82 -12.87 -11.65
N TRP A 279 2.93 -13.70 -11.11
CA TRP A 279 1.49 -13.46 -11.12
C TRP A 279 0.83 -13.91 -9.81
N HIS A 280 -0.34 -13.35 -9.50
CA HIS A 280 -1.09 -13.68 -8.29
C HIS A 280 -2.46 -14.30 -8.63
N LEU A 281 -3.45 -13.46 -8.92
CA LEU A 281 -4.82 -13.87 -9.23
C LEU A 281 -5.08 -13.81 -10.74
N VAL A 282 -4.50 -12.81 -11.42
CA VAL A 282 -4.75 -12.52 -12.82
C VAL A 282 -3.47 -12.74 -13.64
N LYS A 283 -3.54 -13.61 -14.64
CA LYS A 283 -2.51 -13.76 -15.68
C LYS A 283 -2.95 -12.93 -16.90
N HIS A 284 -2.31 -11.79 -17.13
CA HIS A 284 -2.43 -11.10 -18.42
C HIS A 284 -1.47 -11.76 -19.39
N HIS A 285 -1.99 -12.56 -20.32
CA HIS A 285 -1.19 -13.08 -21.42
C HIS A 285 -0.90 -11.93 -22.40
N ASP A 286 0.35 -11.78 -22.87
CA ASP A 286 0.76 -10.77 -23.87
C ASP A 286 0.15 -11.01 -25.28
N SER A 287 -0.87 -11.86 -25.38
CA SER A 287 -1.46 -12.29 -26.64
C SER A 287 -2.90 -11.82 -26.70
N GLU A 288 -3.13 -10.74 -27.44
CA GLU A 288 -4.46 -10.30 -27.87
C GLU A 288 -5.23 -11.48 -28.49
N GLN A 289 -6.14 -12.10 -27.74
CA GLN A 289 -7.16 -12.95 -28.34
C GLN A 289 -8.38 -12.09 -28.69
N LYS A 290 -8.49 -11.82 -29.99
CA LYS A 290 -9.63 -11.27 -30.73
C LYS A 290 -10.95 -12.08 -30.61
N GLU A 291 -11.11 -12.97 -29.62
CA GLU A 291 -12.32 -13.80 -29.45
C GLU A 291 -13.26 -13.32 -28.31
N GLY A 292 -12.85 -12.36 -27.49
CA GLY A 292 -13.60 -11.95 -26.29
C GLY A 292 -14.75 -10.94 -26.49
N GLU A 293 -14.94 -10.38 -27.69
CA GLU A 293 -15.77 -9.17 -27.85
C GLU A 293 -17.28 -9.41 -27.60
N ARG A 294 -17.78 -10.64 -27.82
CA ARG A 294 -19.20 -10.98 -27.55
C ARG A 294 -19.45 -11.42 -26.11
N VAL A 295 -18.47 -12.03 -25.42
CA VAL A 295 -18.57 -12.38 -23.99
C VAL A 295 -18.38 -11.13 -23.13
N ASN A 296 -17.55 -10.17 -23.55
CA ASN A 296 -17.31 -8.91 -22.84
C ASN A 296 -18.56 -8.03 -22.63
N LYS A 297 -19.58 -8.12 -23.49
CA LYS A 297 -20.80 -7.29 -23.35
C LYS A 297 -21.75 -7.79 -22.25
N MET A 298 -21.95 -9.10 -22.11
CA MET A 298 -22.82 -9.65 -21.06
C MET A 298 -22.16 -9.66 -19.68
N VAL A 299 -20.82 -9.73 -19.61
CA VAL A 299 -20.10 -9.69 -18.33
C VAL A 299 -19.93 -8.24 -17.78
N SER A 300 -20.19 -7.22 -18.62
CA SER A 300 -20.13 -5.79 -18.24
C SER A 300 -21.11 -5.41 -17.10
N GLU A 301 -22.32 -5.98 -17.07
CA GLU A 301 -23.34 -5.62 -16.08
C GLU A 301 -22.99 -6.07 -14.65
N ILE A 302 -22.32 -7.23 -14.51
CA ILE A 302 -21.85 -7.72 -13.20
C ILE A 302 -20.76 -6.79 -12.67
N TYR A 303 -19.87 -6.30 -13.53
CA TYR A 303 -18.83 -5.33 -13.16
C TYR A 303 -19.41 -3.98 -12.77
N LEU A 304 -20.39 -3.49 -13.54
CA LEU A 304 -21.12 -2.27 -13.20
C LEU A 304 -21.80 -2.40 -11.84
N THR A 305 -22.42 -3.55 -11.55
CA THR A 305 -23.04 -3.83 -10.24
C THR A 305 -22.03 -3.77 -9.10
N ARG A 306 -20.80 -4.31 -9.29
CA ARG A 306 -19.72 -4.21 -8.29
C ARG A 306 -19.24 -2.78 -8.08
N LEU A 307 -19.09 -2.00 -9.16
CA LEU A 307 -18.74 -0.58 -9.10
C LEU A 307 -19.82 0.21 -8.35
N LEU A 308 -21.09 0.00 -8.68
CA LEU A 308 -22.23 0.65 -8.02
C LEU A 308 -22.36 0.26 -6.55
N ALA A 309 -22.16 -1.02 -6.21
CA ALA A 309 -22.18 -1.48 -4.82
C ALA A 309 -21.04 -0.85 -4.00
N THR A 310 -19.84 -0.76 -4.57
CA THR A 310 -18.68 -0.12 -3.94
C THR A 310 -18.91 1.38 -3.77
N LYS A 311 -19.39 2.07 -4.82
CA LYS A 311 -19.81 3.48 -4.77
C LYS A 311 -20.85 3.70 -3.67
N GLY A 312 -21.91 2.90 -3.66
CA GLY A 312 -22.99 3.02 -2.67
C GLY A 312 -22.50 2.83 -1.23
N THR A 313 -21.60 1.88 -1.00
CA THR A 313 -20.99 1.64 0.33
C THR A 313 -20.17 2.84 0.82
N LEU A 314 -19.51 3.55 -0.10
CA LEU A 314 -18.60 4.67 0.22
C LEU A 314 -19.29 6.03 0.17
N GLN A 315 -20.52 6.11 -0.37
CA GLN A 315 -21.22 7.36 -0.66
C GLN A 315 -21.30 8.30 0.54
N LYS A 316 -21.71 7.79 1.71
CA LYS A 316 -21.80 8.61 2.94
C LYS A 316 -20.48 9.30 3.30
N PHE A 317 -19.35 8.60 3.17
CA PHE A 317 -18.04 9.17 3.51
C PHE A 317 -17.59 10.24 2.50
N VAL A 318 -18.00 10.11 1.23
CA VAL A 318 -17.77 11.11 0.20
C VAL A 318 -18.64 12.35 0.47
N ASP A 319 -19.93 12.13 0.79
CA ASP A 319 -20.87 13.21 1.10
C ASP A 319 -20.41 13.99 2.34
N ASP A 320 -20.07 13.30 3.44
CA ASP A 320 -19.59 13.91 4.68
C ASP A 320 -18.30 14.75 4.43
N LEU A 321 -17.40 14.29 3.54
CA LEU A 321 -16.19 15.03 3.16
C LEU A 321 -16.51 16.27 2.32
N PHE A 322 -17.36 16.14 1.30
CA PHE A 322 -17.72 17.26 0.44
C PHE A 322 -18.56 18.30 1.17
N GLU A 323 -19.50 17.88 2.01
CA GLU A 323 -20.24 18.79 2.89
C GLU A 323 -19.27 19.58 3.77
N THR A 324 -18.24 18.93 4.32
CA THR A 324 -17.21 19.60 5.11
C THR A 324 -16.39 20.60 4.30
N ILE A 325 -15.93 20.23 3.10
CA ILE A 325 -15.09 21.08 2.25
C ILE A 325 -15.86 22.31 1.74
N PHE A 326 -17.14 22.14 1.41
CA PHE A 326 -17.95 23.20 0.78
C PHE A 326 -18.86 23.96 1.76
N SER A 327 -18.91 23.57 3.04
CA SER A 327 -19.69 24.30 4.04
C SER A 327 -19.01 25.61 4.43
N THR A 328 -19.81 26.69 4.48
CA THR A 328 -19.36 28.03 4.88
C THR A 328 -19.42 28.26 6.40
N ALA A 329 -20.03 27.34 7.14
CA ALA A 329 -20.14 27.39 8.59
C ALA A 329 -20.23 25.97 9.14
N GLN A 330 -19.16 25.47 9.74
CA GLN A 330 -19.24 24.29 10.59
C GLN A 330 -19.46 24.72 12.03
N ARG A 331 -20.09 23.86 12.84
CA ARG A 331 -20.68 24.16 14.16
C ARG A 331 -19.77 24.94 15.14
N TYR A 332 -18.46 25.05 14.89
CA TYR A 332 -17.49 25.79 15.72
C TYR A 332 -16.35 26.50 14.95
N SER A 333 -16.38 26.60 13.62
CA SER A 333 -15.33 27.29 12.84
C SER A 333 -15.93 28.21 11.78
N ALA A 334 -15.50 29.47 11.78
CA ALA A 334 -15.75 30.40 10.69
C ALA A 334 -15.04 29.91 9.41
N LEU A 335 -15.55 30.31 8.25
CA LEU A 335 -14.89 30.09 6.96
C LEU A 335 -13.39 30.45 7.07
N PRO A 336 -12.47 29.58 6.58
CA PRO A 336 -11.04 29.89 6.64
C PRO A 336 -10.78 31.30 6.09
N LEU A 337 -10.06 32.14 6.83
CA LEU A 337 -9.86 33.54 6.48
C LEU A 337 -9.27 33.71 5.06
N ALA A 338 -8.48 32.74 4.60
CA ALA A 338 -7.91 32.69 3.25
C ALA A 338 -8.95 32.51 2.13
N ILE A 339 -10.13 31.99 2.44
CA ILE A 339 -11.26 31.76 1.52
C ILE A 339 -12.28 32.89 1.65
N ASN A 340 -12.29 33.63 2.77
CA ASN A 340 -13.16 34.79 2.90
C ASN A 340 -12.83 35.80 1.80
N PHE A 341 -13.86 36.18 1.04
CA PHE A 341 -13.79 36.96 -0.19
C PHE A 341 -13.05 38.29 0.01
N GLU A 342 -13.22 38.94 1.17
CA GLU A 342 -12.50 40.16 1.50
C GLU A 342 -10.98 39.95 1.60
N ASN A 343 -10.49 38.81 2.09
CA ASN A 343 -9.06 38.57 2.22
C ASN A 343 -8.42 37.95 0.97
N PHE A 344 -9.18 37.20 0.17
CA PHE A 344 -8.65 36.62 -1.08
C PHE A 344 -8.49 37.67 -2.18
N PHE A 345 -9.33 38.71 -2.22
CA PHE A 345 -9.25 39.81 -3.18
C PHE A 345 -8.63 41.10 -2.64
N ASN A 346 -8.47 41.28 -1.31
CA ASN A 346 -7.53 42.27 -0.76
C ASN A 346 -6.09 41.74 -0.76
N ILE A 347 -5.82 40.65 -1.50
CA ILE A 347 -4.49 40.21 -1.92
C ILE A 347 -4.02 41.09 -3.07
#